data_AF-A0AAP1RI48-F1
#
_entry.id   AF-A0AAP1RI48-F1
#
_cell.length_a   1.000
_cell.length_b   1.000
_cell.length_c   1.000
_cell.angle_alpha   90.00
_cell.angle_beta   90.00
_cell.angle_gamma   90.00
#
_symmetry.space_group_name_H-M   'P 1'
#
loop_
_entity.id
_entity.type
_entity.pdbx_description
1 polymer ?
#
loop_
_entity_poly.entity_id
_entity_poly.type
_entity_poly.pdbx_seq_one_letter_code
_entity_poly.pdbx_strand_id
1 'polypeptide(L)'
;MDKRSFNITIIIFFTVIFFKFFTGIFKDNEHNEYYFFIKHKPTWQYYFKIIGEKWEFYETLPFKEKKEVDKYDFYVKNRIYSLYIYGK
;
A
#
# COMPACT_ATOMS: atom_id res chain seq x y z
N MET A 1 27.43 -16.16 20.68
CA MET A 1 26.07 -15.58 20.61
C MET A 1 25.15 -16.54 21.32
N ASP A 2 24.56 -16.14 22.45
CA ASP A 2 23.75 -17.05 23.26
C ASP A 2 22.47 -17.46 22.55
N LYS A 3 21.98 -18.70 22.79
CA LYS A 3 20.75 -19.23 22.18
C LYS A 3 19.55 -18.29 22.34
N ARG A 4 19.47 -17.55 23.46
CA ARG A 4 18.43 -16.54 23.72
C ARG A 4 18.53 -15.35 22.75
N SER A 5 19.73 -14.83 22.54
CA SER A 5 19.98 -13.72 21.62
C SER A 5 19.70 -14.11 20.17
N PHE A 6 20.04 -15.34 19.77
CA PHE A 6 19.71 -15.87 18.44
C PHE A 6 18.19 -15.94 18.19
N ASN A 7 17.42 -16.43 19.17
CA ASN A 7 15.97 -16.52 19.06
C ASN A 7 15.30 -15.13 18.94
N ILE A 8 15.78 -14.14 19.70
CA ILE A 8 15.26 -12.77 19.62
C ILE A 8 15.52 -12.17 18.23
N THR A 9 16.72 -12.35 17.69
CA THR A 9 17.05 -11.89 16.33
C THR A 9 16.14 -12.52 15.28
N ILE A 10 15.88 -13.83 15.38
CA ILE A 10 14.96 -14.53 14.47
C ILE A 10 13.55 -13.93 14.56
N ILE A 11 13.03 -13.73 15.77
CA ILE A 11 11.69 -13.17 15.96
C ILE A 11 11.61 -11.78 15.33
N ILE A 12 12.57 -10.90 15.62
CA ILE A 12 12.63 -9.55 15.04
C ILE A 12 12.68 -9.61 13.51
N PHE A 13 13.50 -10.50 12.96
CA PHE A 13 13.62 -10.68 11.51
C PHE A 13 12.28 -11.08 10.86
N PHE A 14 11.59 -12.08 11.42
CA PHE A 14 10.27 -12.48 10.94
C PHE A 14 9.21 -11.38 11.14
N THR A 15 9.28 -10.62 12.23
CA THR A 15 8.38 -9.47 12.45
C THR A 15 8.58 -8.40 11.39
N VAL A 16 9.83 -8.01 11.07
CA VAL A 16 10.12 -7.02 10.03
C VAL A 16 9.65 -7.51 8.66
N ILE A 17 9.88 -8.79 8.35
CA ILE A 17 9.39 -9.41 7.11
C ILE A 17 7.86 -9.36 7.06
N PHE A 18 7.19 -9.75 8.15
CA PHE A 18 5.74 -9.71 8.23
C PHE A 18 5.21 -8.30 7.96
N PHE A 19 5.75 -7.28 8.63
CA PHE A 19 5.36 -5.89 8.37
C PHE A 19 5.61 -5.48 6.90
N LYS A 20 6.72 -5.91 6.28
CA LYS A 20 7.00 -5.60 4.87
C LYS A 20 5.92 -6.15 3.93
N PHE A 21 5.42 -7.36 4.19
CA PHE A 21 4.39 -8.00 3.36
C PHE A 21 3.01 -7.37 3.54
N PHE A 22 2.67 -6.93 4.74
CA PHE A 22 1.33 -6.47 5.10
C PHE A 22 1.19 -4.94 5.20
N THR A 23 2.27 -4.17 5.07
CA THR A 23 2.22 -2.71 5.06
C THR A 23 2.71 -2.15 3.73
N GLY A 24 2.24 -0.96 3.38
CA GLY A 24 2.67 -0.25 2.19
C GLY A 24 2.57 1.25 2.35
N ILE A 25 3.20 1.96 1.42
CA ILE A 25 3.06 3.39 1.25
C ILE A 25 2.45 3.63 -0.13
N PHE A 26 1.44 4.47 -0.21
CA PHE A 26 1.00 5.00 -1.49
C PHE A 26 1.35 6.48 -1.62
N LYS A 27 1.62 6.92 -2.85
CA LYS A 27 1.74 8.33 -3.19
C LYS A 27 0.44 8.80 -3.81
N ASP A 28 -0.18 9.80 -3.21
CA ASP A 28 -1.27 10.54 -3.84
C ASP A 28 -0.68 11.52 -4.86
N ASN A 29 -1.15 11.48 -6.11
CA ASN A 29 -0.68 12.42 -7.13
C ASN A 29 -1.43 13.75 -7.06
N GLU A 30 -2.61 13.79 -6.44
CA GLU A 30 -3.42 15.00 -6.32
C GLU A 30 -2.78 15.98 -5.33
N HIS A 31 -2.33 15.47 -4.18
CA HIS A 31 -1.68 16.28 -3.14
C HIS A 31 -0.15 16.10 -3.09
N ASN A 32 0.42 15.21 -3.92
CA ASN A 32 1.85 14.84 -3.91
C ASN A 32 2.36 14.31 -2.55
N GLU A 33 1.44 13.77 -1.74
CA GLU A 33 1.69 13.29 -0.38
C GLU A 33 1.86 11.77 -0.31
N TYR A 34 2.52 11.30 0.75
CA TYR A 34 2.74 9.88 1.00
C TYR A 34 1.90 9.41 2.20
N TYR A 35 1.18 8.31 2.00
CA TYR A 35 0.28 7.76 3.00
C TYR A 35 0.63 6.31 3.28
N PHE A 36 0.66 5.96 4.56
CA PHE A 36 0.88 4.60 5.03
C PHE A 36 -0.45 3.85 5.12
N PHE A 37 -0.45 2.57 4.73
CA PHE A 37 -1.64 1.73 4.83
C PHE A 37 -1.30 0.27 5.13
N ILE A 38 -2.30 -0.45 5.65
CA ILE A 38 -2.24 -1.90 5.88
C ILE A 38 -2.89 -2.60 4.69
N LYS A 39 -2.13 -3.46 4.02
CA LYS A 39 -2.61 -4.30 2.92
C LYS A 39 -3.50 -5.40 3.47
N HIS A 40 -4.61 -5.66 2.79
CA HIS A 40 -5.49 -6.77 3.14
C HIS A 40 -4.98 -8.15 2.63
N LYS A 41 -3.96 -8.17 1.76
CA LYS A 41 -3.26 -9.37 1.25
C LYS A 41 -1.75 -9.14 1.25
N PRO A 42 -0.93 -10.18 1.53
CA PRO A 42 0.52 -10.05 1.55
C PRO A 42 1.07 -9.82 0.14
N THR A 43 2.00 -8.87 0.00
CA THR A 43 2.79 -8.68 -1.23
C THR A 43 4.13 -8.03 -0.93
N TRP A 44 5.16 -8.39 -1.70
CA TRP A 44 6.49 -7.78 -1.62
C TRP A 44 6.49 -6.31 -2.08
N GLN A 45 5.50 -5.93 -2.89
CA GLN A 45 5.36 -4.55 -3.36
C GLN A 45 5.03 -3.64 -2.18
N TYR A 46 5.91 -2.69 -1.87
CA TYR A 46 5.74 -1.75 -0.75
C TYR A 46 5.21 -0.40 -1.19
N TYR A 47 5.57 0.04 -2.39
CA TYR A 47 5.14 1.31 -2.96
C TYR A 47 3.99 1.11 -3.94
N PHE A 48 2.96 1.92 -3.79
CA PHE A 48 1.80 1.97 -4.65
C PHE A 48 1.60 3.40 -5.14
N LYS A 49 1.08 3.57 -6.34
CA LYS A 49 0.74 4.88 -6.86
C LYS A 49 -0.78 5.01 -6.82
N ILE A 50 -1.30 5.92 -5.99
CA ILE A 50 -2.70 6.30 -6.12
C ILE A 50 -2.84 7.11 -7.38
N ILE A 51 -3.93 6.85 -8.08
CA ILE A 51 -4.35 7.73 -9.13
C ILE A 51 -5.84 8.02 -8.94
N GLY A 52 -6.12 8.93 -8.01
CA GLY A 52 -7.47 9.24 -7.50
C GLY A 52 -8.45 9.62 -8.61
N GLU A 53 -8.02 10.51 -9.51
CA GLU A 53 -8.82 10.97 -10.66
C GLU A 53 -8.93 9.93 -11.79
N LYS A 54 -8.05 8.93 -11.85
CA LYS A 54 -7.96 8.03 -13.00
C LYS A 54 -8.98 6.89 -12.98
N TRP A 55 -9.79 6.75 -11.93
CA TRP A 55 -10.93 5.83 -11.98
C TRP A 55 -11.96 6.28 -13.02
N GLU A 56 -12.23 7.57 -13.11
CA GLU A 56 -13.15 8.15 -14.11
C GLU A 56 -12.62 7.99 -15.53
N PHE A 57 -11.30 8.01 -15.67
CA PHE A 57 -10.60 7.86 -16.95
C PHE A 57 -10.06 6.44 -17.17
N TYR A 58 -10.43 5.46 -16.34
CA TYR A 58 -9.79 4.13 -16.31
C TYR A 58 -9.72 3.55 -17.72
N GLU A 59 -10.81 3.58 -18.46
CA GLU A 59 -10.88 3.02 -19.82
C GLU A 59 -9.91 3.66 -20.81
N THR A 60 -9.60 4.94 -20.63
CA THR A 60 -8.67 5.70 -21.47
C THR A 60 -7.20 5.55 -21.07
N LEU A 61 -6.92 4.88 -19.94
CA LEU A 61 -5.56 4.73 -19.46
C LEU A 61 -4.72 3.76 -20.31
N PRO A 62 -3.41 4.02 -20.46
CA PRO A 62 -2.47 3.03 -20.97
C PRO A 62 -2.49 1.76 -20.11
N PHE A 63 -2.27 0.60 -20.73
CA PHE A 63 -2.26 -0.71 -20.07
C PHE A 63 -1.38 -0.74 -18.80
N LYS A 64 -0.22 -0.09 -18.84
CA LYS A 64 0.71 -0.03 -17.70
C LYS A 64 0.08 0.67 -16.50
N GLU A 65 -0.72 1.70 -16.73
CA GLU A 65 -1.37 2.46 -15.66
C GLU A 65 -2.62 1.75 -15.14
N LYS A 66 -3.42 1.13 -16.02
CA LYS A 66 -4.52 0.24 -15.62
C LYS A 66 -4.04 -0.82 -14.62
N LYS A 67 -2.92 -1.48 -14.93
CA LYS A 67 -2.30 -2.48 -14.07
C LYS A 67 -1.92 -1.96 -12.68
N GLU A 68 -1.51 -0.69 -12.55
CA GLU A 68 -1.19 -0.10 -11.25
C GLU A 68 -2.45 0.26 -10.46
N VAL A 69 -3.51 0.71 -11.14
CA VAL A 69 -4.84 0.92 -10.53
C VAL A 69 -5.40 -0.42 -10.03
N ASP A 70 -5.37 -1.47 -10.85
CA ASP A 70 -5.85 -2.81 -10.49
C ASP A 70 -5.09 -3.37 -9.29
N LYS A 71 -3.76 -3.19 -9.24
CA LYS A 71 -2.96 -3.59 -8.07
C LYS A 71 -3.34 -2.80 -6.84
N TYR A 72 -3.50 -1.48 -6.96
CA TYR A 72 -3.89 -0.64 -5.84
C TYR A 72 -5.24 -1.11 -5.28
N ASP A 73 -6.25 -1.27 -6.12
CA ASP A 73 -7.57 -1.77 -5.70
C ASP A 73 -7.49 -3.17 -5.10
N PHE A 74 -6.72 -4.04 -5.76
CA PHE A 74 -6.56 -5.41 -5.31
C PHE A 74 -5.89 -5.48 -3.95
N TYR A 75 -4.93 -4.61 -3.57
CA TYR A 75 -4.17 -4.70 -2.30
C TYR A 75 -4.67 -3.73 -1.21
N VAL A 76 -5.34 -2.64 -1.57
CA VAL A 76 -5.80 -1.57 -0.67
C VAL A 76 -7.32 -1.62 -0.52
N LYS A 77 -7.81 -2.63 0.24
CA LYS A 77 -9.26 -2.91 0.41
C LYS A 77 -10.01 -1.84 1.22
N ASN A 78 -9.33 -1.15 2.12
CA ASN A 78 -9.92 -0.07 2.90
C ASN A 78 -9.29 1.22 2.43
N ARG A 79 -9.95 1.90 1.49
CA ARG A 79 -9.93 3.36 1.51
C ARG A 79 -10.43 3.70 2.92
N ILE A 80 -9.52 3.94 3.87
CA ILE A 80 -9.93 4.67 5.06
C ILE A 80 -10.54 5.93 4.45
N TYR A 81 -11.84 6.12 4.64
CA TYR A 81 -12.60 7.27 4.21
C TYR A 81 -12.08 8.53 4.96
N SER A 82 -10.79 8.82 4.88
CA SER A 82 -10.21 10.04 5.39
C SER A 82 -10.33 11.09 4.29
N LEU A 83 -11.33 11.95 4.49
CA LEU A 83 -11.53 13.22 3.78
C LEU A 83 -12.21 13.12 2.41
N TYR A 84 -13.36 12.42 2.37
CA TYR A 84 -14.52 13.12 1.81
C TYR A 84 -14.87 14.27 2.77
N ILE A 85 -14.15 15.38 2.65
CA ILE A 85 -14.77 16.68 2.86
C ILE A 85 -15.75 16.82 1.70
N TYR A 86 -16.91 16.16 1.85
CA TYR A 86 -18.15 16.69 1.30
C TYR A 86 -18.46 17.95 2.16
N GLY A 87 -17.68 18.98 1.90
CA GLY A 87 -18.04 20.36 2.19
C GLY A 87 -19.04 20.73 1.12
N LYS A 88 -20.30 20.59 1.50
CA LYS A 88 -21.47 21.06 0.77
C LYS A 88 -21.32 22.52 0.32
#